data_AF-A0A1B7URB0-F1
#
_entry.id   AF-A0A1B7URB0-F1
#
_cell.length_a   1.000
_cell.length_b   1.000
_cell.length_c   1.000
_cell.angle_alpha   90.00
_cell.angle_beta   90.00
_cell.angle_gamma   90.00
#
_symmetry.space_group_name_H-M   'P 1'
#
loop_
_entity.id
_entity.type
_entity.pdbx_description
1 polymer ?
#
loop_
_entity_poly.entity_id
_entity_poly.type
_entity_poly.pdbx_seq_one_letter_code
_entity_poly.pdbx_strand_id
1 'polypeptide(L)'
;MIDALIRNLHADITLLQNYIGLRQKAKFFDMERMLEGLTIHMFRALKMGELVNQNQIAVNFPAIDLSDDNISVAVQVTSNASLGKIKKTIEAFEKKNDSGVSLKDKYKTLYIFGFCKSVKSKVPSYCKVIDPNYFISELVDRADEEEIQNVQDAIRRHVDYSSLHPWNDKDSLEIILNWINRNAIKHKMCCEGNISDMTKGLREISELIGKGSVDRKARAKSISDFSDPTMTKFLRLVMDRVSDILVIVNKSKVGQGEAVCIDWDGMNEIDRLKKLIAEDSTDIAKLHGIDIVIDPRG
;
A
#
# COMPACT_ATOMS: atom_id res chain seq x y z
N MET A 1 -13.95 10.27 -4.92
CA MET A 1 -13.18 9.27 -4.15
C MET A 1 -12.11 8.64 -5.04
N ILE A 2 -12.49 8.16 -6.24
CA ILE A 2 -11.60 7.73 -7.34
C ILE A 2 -10.43 8.70 -7.61
N ASP A 3 -10.68 10.00 -7.76
CA ASP A 3 -9.62 10.99 -8.02
C ASP A 3 -8.50 10.98 -6.96
N ALA A 4 -8.85 10.85 -5.68
CA ALA A 4 -7.85 10.73 -4.61
C ALA A 4 -7.05 9.42 -4.70
N LEU A 5 -7.70 8.32 -5.10
CA LEU A 5 -7.03 7.03 -5.31
C LEU A 5 -6.08 7.08 -6.50
N ILE A 6 -6.49 7.68 -7.62
CA ILE A 6 -5.64 7.87 -8.81
C ILE A 6 -4.44 8.76 -8.49
N ARG A 7 -4.63 9.85 -7.73
CA ARG A 7 -3.51 10.69 -7.26
C ARG A 7 -2.51 9.92 -6.41
N ASN A 8 -2.99 9.10 -5.47
CA ASN A 8 -2.13 8.27 -4.64
C ASN A 8 -1.39 7.21 -5.46
N LEU A 9 -2.06 6.60 -6.45
CA LEU A 9 -1.45 5.65 -7.36
C LEU A 9 -0.34 6.31 -8.20
N HIS A 10 -0.59 7.51 -8.73
CA HIS A 10 0.44 8.29 -9.43
C HIS A 10 1.64 8.58 -8.53
N ALA A 11 1.42 8.95 -7.27
CA ALA A 11 2.50 9.21 -6.32
C ALA A 11 3.35 7.96 -6.06
N ASP A 12 2.70 6.82 -5.81
CA ASP A 12 3.37 5.53 -5.55
C ASP A 12 4.18 5.08 -6.78
N ILE A 13 3.62 5.20 -8.00
CA ILE A 13 4.34 4.90 -9.26
C ILE A 13 5.54 5.83 -9.44
N THR A 14 5.36 7.14 -9.23
CA THR A 14 6.43 8.13 -9.41
C THR A 14 7.59 7.88 -8.44
N LEU A 15 7.28 7.57 -7.18
CA LEU A 15 8.28 7.22 -6.18
C LEU A 15 9.06 5.97 -6.60
N LEU A 16 8.36 4.93 -7.06
CA LEU A 16 8.98 3.69 -7.50
C LEU A 16 9.85 3.88 -8.75
N GLN A 17 9.40 4.67 -9.72
CA GLN A 17 10.19 5.02 -10.91
C GLN A 17 11.48 5.75 -10.53
N ASN A 18 11.43 6.69 -9.59
CA ASN A 18 12.61 7.39 -9.10
C ASN A 18 13.56 6.45 -8.36
N TYR A 19 13.03 5.57 -7.50
CA TYR A 19 13.82 4.59 -6.78
C TYR A 19 14.56 3.64 -7.73
N ILE A 20 13.86 3.07 -8.71
CA ILE A 20 14.47 2.24 -9.76
C ILE A 20 15.53 3.04 -10.50
N GLY A 21 15.23 4.27 -10.91
CA GLY A 21 16.17 5.13 -11.64
C GLY A 21 17.47 5.39 -10.87
N LEU A 22 17.40 5.57 -9.55
CA LEU A 22 18.57 5.74 -8.68
C LEU A 22 19.39 4.44 -8.57
N ARG A 23 18.71 3.30 -8.34
CA ARG A 23 19.35 1.97 -8.24
C ARG A 23 20.06 1.57 -9.54
N GLN A 24 19.46 1.87 -10.69
CA GLN A 24 20.07 1.61 -11.99
C GLN A 24 21.35 2.42 -12.23
N LYS A 25 21.37 3.69 -11.82
CA LYS A 25 22.59 4.51 -11.88
C LYS A 25 23.69 3.92 -10.99
N ALA A 26 23.32 3.30 -9.88
CA ALA A 26 24.21 2.59 -8.97
C ALA A 26 24.55 1.15 -9.43
N LYS A 27 24.07 0.70 -10.60
CA LYS A 27 24.33 -0.63 -11.20
C LYS A 27 23.80 -1.83 -10.38
N PHE A 28 22.73 -1.64 -9.62
CA PHE A 28 21.98 -2.75 -9.04
C PHE A 28 20.96 -3.30 -10.05
N PHE A 29 20.96 -4.63 -10.26
CA PHE A 29 20.16 -5.35 -11.28
C PHE A 29 19.06 -6.26 -10.65
N ASP A 30 18.79 -6.08 -9.36
CA ASP A 30 17.74 -6.76 -8.59
C ASP A 30 16.32 -6.26 -8.93
N MET A 31 16.23 -5.11 -9.61
CA MET A 31 14.96 -4.42 -9.89
C MET A 31 14.11 -5.08 -10.98
N GLU A 32 14.75 -5.77 -11.94
CA GLU A 32 14.05 -6.42 -13.05
C GLU A 32 13.09 -7.52 -12.55
N ARG A 33 13.53 -8.35 -11.61
CA ARG A 33 12.70 -9.40 -10.99
C ARG A 33 11.55 -8.83 -10.16
N MET A 34 11.79 -7.71 -9.48
CA MET A 34 10.74 -6.98 -8.75
C MET A 34 9.69 -6.44 -9.72
N LEU A 35 10.12 -5.86 -10.86
CA LEU A 35 9.21 -5.36 -11.89
C LEU A 35 8.39 -6.47 -12.54
N GLU A 36 8.95 -7.66 -12.76
CA GLU A 36 8.22 -8.83 -13.25
C GLU A 36 7.08 -9.21 -12.29
N GLY A 37 7.38 -9.35 -10.99
CA GLY A 37 6.38 -9.65 -9.96
C GLY A 37 5.27 -8.60 -9.90
N LEU A 38 5.66 -7.32 -9.89
CA LEU A 38 4.71 -6.21 -9.91
C LEU A 38 3.80 -6.25 -11.15
N THR A 39 4.38 -6.51 -12.32
CA THR A 39 3.64 -6.53 -13.59
C THR A 39 2.55 -7.60 -13.59
N ILE A 40 2.82 -8.80 -13.05
CA ILE A 40 1.81 -9.86 -12.90
C ILE A 40 0.59 -9.32 -12.15
N HIS A 41 0.81 -8.66 -11.03
CA HIS A 41 -0.29 -8.14 -10.22
C HIS A 41 -1.03 -6.98 -10.89
N MET A 42 -0.34 -6.10 -11.62
CA MET A 42 -0.98 -5.01 -12.36
C MET A 42 -1.89 -5.53 -13.49
N PHE A 43 -1.42 -6.53 -14.25
CA PHE A 43 -2.24 -7.15 -15.30
C PHE A 43 -3.44 -7.91 -14.73
N ARG A 44 -3.25 -8.65 -13.62
CA ARG A 44 -4.34 -9.32 -12.91
C ARG A 44 -5.40 -8.34 -12.43
N ALA A 45 -4.98 -7.23 -11.82
CA ALA A 45 -5.90 -6.22 -11.30
C ALA A 45 -6.78 -5.61 -12.40
N LEU A 46 -6.25 -5.46 -13.62
CA LEU A 46 -7.00 -5.01 -14.80
C LEU A 46 -7.72 -6.14 -15.57
N LYS A 47 -7.71 -7.37 -15.04
CA LYS A 47 -8.25 -8.56 -15.73
C LYS A 47 -7.71 -8.73 -17.15
N MET A 48 -6.44 -8.33 -17.37
CA MET A 48 -5.76 -8.39 -18.66
C MET A 48 -5.02 -9.72 -18.90
N GLY A 49 -5.03 -10.62 -17.91
CA GLY A 49 -4.45 -11.95 -17.99
C GLY A 49 -3.90 -12.43 -16.65
N GLU A 50 -3.91 -13.75 -16.47
CA GLU A 50 -3.26 -14.44 -15.35
C GLU A 50 -1.83 -14.81 -15.75
N LEU A 51 -0.98 -13.78 -15.78
CA LEU A 51 0.39 -13.90 -16.23
C LEU A 51 1.23 -14.82 -15.32
N VAL A 52 2.00 -15.70 -15.95
CA VAL A 52 2.98 -16.60 -15.32
C VAL A 52 4.39 -16.23 -15.76
N ASN A 53 5.33 -16.27 -14.82
CA ASN A 53 6.73 -15.99 -15.09
C ASN A 53 7.38 -17.13 -15.88
N GLN A 54 7.89 -16.83 -17.08
CA GLN A 54 8.46 -17.82 -17.99
C GLN A 54 9.83 -18.33 -17.53
N ASN A 55 10.58 -17.52 -16.78
CA ASN A 55 11.87 -17.91 -16.22
C ASN A 55 11.74 -19.01 -15.14
N GLN A 56 10.54 -19.26 -14.61
CA GLN A 56 10.26 -20.40 -13.73
C GLN A 56 10.01 -21.71 -14.50
N ILE A 57 9.67 -21.61 -15.79
CA ILE A 57 9.34 -22.74 -16.66
C ILE A 57 10.57 -23.18 -17.46
N ALA A 58 11.33 -22.21 -17.99
CA ALA A 58 12.62 -22.46 -18.62
C ALA A 58 13.59 -21.31 -18.35
N VAL A 59 14.84 -21.64 -17.99
CA VAL A 59 15.89 -20.66 -17.71
C VAL A 59 16.21 -19.86 -18.99
N ASN A 60 16.16 -18.53 -18.90
CA ASN A 60 16.41 -17.59 -20.01
C ASN A 60 15.41 -17.74 -21.17
N PHE A 61 14.11 -17.70 -20.87
CA PHE A 61 13.09 -17.73 -21.91
C PHE A 61 13.26 -16.53 -22.86
N PRO A 62 13.27 -16.74 -24.19
CA PRO A 62 13.62 -15.67 -25.12
C PRO A 62 12.52 -14.63 -25.22
N ALA A 63 12.93 -13.35 -25.21
CA ALA A 63 12.13 -12.18 -25.63
C ALA A 63 10.87 -11.83 -24.84
N ILE A 64 10.44 -12.65 -23.88
CA ILE A 64 9.28 -12.42 -23.02
C ILE A 64 9.60 -12.91 -21.62
N ASP A 65 9.14 -12.17 -20.61
CA ASP A 65 9.37 -12.54 -19.20
C ASP A 65 8.12 -13.20 -18.60
N LEU A 66 6.93 -12.77 -19.05
CA LEU A 66 5.64 -13.23 -18.56
C LEU A 66 4.73 -13.65 -19.73
N SER A 67 3.85 -14.62 -19.52
CA SER A 67 2.79 -14.93 -20.48
C SER A 67 1.56 -15.53 -19.81
N ASP A 68 0.42 -15.45 -20.51
CA ASP A 68 -0.78 -16.22 -20.23
C ASP A 68 -1.16 -16.98 -21.51
N ASP A 69 -0.96 -18.30 -21.46
CA ASP A 69 -1.20 -19.19 -22.59
C ASP A 69 -2.70 -19.31 -22.92
N ASN A 70 -3.60 -19.14 -21.95
CA ASN A 70 -5.05 -19.33 -22.14
C ASN A 70 -5.64 -18.24 -23.04
N ILE A 71 -5.19 -17.00 -22.87
CA ILE A 71 -5.61 -15.85 -23.69
C ILE A 71 -4.58 -15.47 -24.76
N SER A 72 -3.48 -16.22 -24.85
CA SER A 72 -2.40 -16.03 -25.82
C SER A 72 -1.76 -14.64 -25.73
N VAL A 73 -1.46 -14.17 -24.51
CA VAL A 73 -0.81 -12.89 -24.24
C VAL A 73 0.62 -13.12 -23.74
N ALA A 74 1.56 -12.33 -24.24
CA ALA A 74 2.93 -12.29 -23.75
C ALA A 74 3.35 -10.88 -23.34
N VAL A 75 4.23 -10.77 -22.34
CA VAL A 75 4.73 -9.50 -21.81
C VAL A 75 6.25 -9.56 -21.66
N GLN A 76 6.94 -8.62 -22.28
CA GLN A 76 8.31 -8.27 -21.92
C GLN A 76 8.25 -7.11 -20.93
N VAL A 77 8.84 -7.31 -19.76
CA VAL A 77 8.98 -6.31 -18.71
C VAL A 77 10.35 -5.66 -18.83
N THR A 78 10.39 -4.34 -18.79
CA THR A 78 11.65 -3.63 -18.70
C THR A 78 11.49 -2.31 -17.99
N SER A 79 12.53 -1.91 -17.27
CA SER A 79 12.62 -0.59 -16.66
C SER A 79 12.58 0.54 -17.70
N ASN A 80 13.30 0.39 -18.81
CA ASN A 80 13.38 1.40 -19.87
C ASN A 80 13.17 0.73 -21.24
N ALA A 81 12.03 0.96 -21.88
CA ALA A 81 11.71 0.48 -23.22
C ALA A 81 12.26 1.46 -24.27
N SER A 82 13.57 1.38 -24.51
CA SER A 82 14.24 2.13 -25.59
C SER A 82 13.94 1.53 -26.96
N LEU A 83 14.07 2.32 -28.03
CA LEU A 83 13.87 1.86 -29.41
C LEU A 83 14.68 0.60 -29.74
N GLY A 84 15.93 0.53 -29.26
CA GLY A 84 16.79 -0.63 -29.47
C GLY A 84 16.27 -1.90 -28.78
N LYS A 85 15.74 -1.78 -27.55
CA LYS A 85 15.13 -2.90 -26.84
C LYS A 85 13.82 -3.33 -27.51
N ILE A 86 12.96 -2.37 -27.88
CA ILE A 86 11.70 -2.65 -28.58
C ILE A 86 11.94 -3.45 -29.85
N LYS A 87 12.86 -2.99 -30.72
CA LYS A 87 13.22 -3.69 -31.96
C LYS A 87 13.75 -5.09 -31.69
N LYS A 88 14.70 -5.22 -30.77
CA LYS A 88 15.29 -6.53 -30.39
C LYS A 88 14.24 -7.51 -29.87
N THR A 89 13.31 -7.04 -29.03
CA THR A 89 12.21 -7.86 -28.51
C THR A 89 11.30 -8.32 -29.64
N ILE A 90 10.91 -7.44 -30.56
CA ILE A 90 10.07 -7.80 -31.71
C ILE A 90 10.80 -8.81 -32.62
N GLU A 91 12.04 -8.55 -32.97
CA GLU A 91 12.86 -9.45 -33.80
C GLU A 91 12.99 -10.83 -33.16
N ALA A 92 13.25 -10.89 -31.85
CA ALA A 92 13.36 -12.15 -31.13
C ALA A 92 12.01 -12.87 -30.97
N PHE A 93 10.90 -12.13 -30.88
CA PHE A 93 9.55 -12.69 -30.81
C PHE A 93 9.07 -13.28 -32.14
N GLU A 94 9.50 -12.69 -33.27
CA GLU A 94 9.22 -13.19 -34.62
C GLU A 94 10.23 -14.23 -35.11
N LYS A 95 11.37 -14.37 -34.43
CA LYS A 95 12.41 -15.31 -34.82
C LYS A 95 11.88 -16.75 -34.74
N LYS A 96 11.97 -17.46 -35.86
CA LYS A 96 11.64 -18.88 -35.95
C LYS A 96 12.73 -19.73 -35.32
N ASN A 97 12.32 -20.77 -34.60
CA ASN A 97 13.20 -21.83 -34.14
C ASN A 97 13.47 -22.85 -35.26
N ASP A 98 14.26 -23.89 -34.95
CA ASP A 98 14.63 -24.94 -35.91
C ASP A 98 13.43 -25.74 -36.44
N SER A 99 12.30 -25.70 -35.75
CA SER A 99 11.02 -26.30 -36.17
C SER A 99 10.15 -25.34 -37.00
N GLY A 100 10.64 -24.14 -37.32
CA GLY A 100 9.93 -23.16 -38.14
C GLY A 100 8.83 -22.37 -37.41
N VAL A 101 8.73 -22.51 -36.09
CA VAL A 101 7.72 -21.86 -35.22
C VAL A 101 8.35 -20.70 -34.45
N SER A 102 7.61 -19.62 -34.26
CA SER A 102 8.01 -18.43 -33.50
C SER A 102 7.07 -18.19 -32.29
N LEU A 103 7.47 -17.32 -31.36
CA LEU A 103 6.61 -16.94 -30.24
C LEU A 103 5.36 -16.19 -30.71
N LYS A 104 5.46 -15.46 -31.82
CA LYS A 104 4.33 -14.82 -32.49
C LYS A 104 3.25 -15.80 -32.94
N ASP A 105 3.61 -17.02 -33.29
CA ASP A 105 2.64 -18.04 -33.68
C ASP A 105 1.86 -18.57 -32.46
N LYS A 106 2.44 -18.49 -31.25
CA LYS A 106 1.82 -18.91 -30.00
C LYS A 106 1.00 -17.80 -29.34
N TYR A 107 1.47 -16.56 -29.37
CA TYR A 107 0.86 -15.44 -28.65
C TYR A 107 0.31 -14.39 -29.63
N LYS A 108 -0.98 -14.09 -29.50
CA LYS A 108 -1.71 -13.13 -30.33
C LYS A 108 -1.36 -11.69 -30.02
N THR A 109 -0.99 -11.40 -28.77
CA THR A 109 -0.65 -10.05 -28.32
C THR A 109 0.66 -10.05 -27.55
N LEU A 110 1.55 -9.12 -27.90
CA LEU A 110 2.79 -8.84 -27.18
C LEU A 110 2.69 -7.45 -26.54
N TYR A 111 2.85 -7.39 -25.22
CA TYR A 111 3.07 -6.14 -24.50
C TYR A 111 4.56 -5.95 -24.21
N ILE A 112 5.09 -4.77 -24.53
CA ILE A 112 6.42 -4.34 -24.10
C ILE A 112 6.20 -3.25 -23.05
N PHE A 113 6.36 -3.61 -21.79
CA PHE A 113 6.09 -2.72 -20.67
C PHE A 113 7.36 -2.01 -20.22
N GLY A 114 7.44 -0.71 -20.47
CA GLY A 114 8.51 0.17 -20.00
C GLY A 114 8.11 0.89 -18.72
N PHE A 115 8.50 0.39 -17.55
CA PHE A 115 8.02 0.91 -16.27
C PHE A 115 8.44 2.36 -16.00
N CYS A 116 9.71 2.71 -16.21
CA CYS A 116 10.21 4.08 -15.97
C CYS A 116 10.14 4.95 -17.22
N LYS A 117 10.42 4.36 -18.40
CA LYS A 117 10.38 5.07 -19.68
C LYS A 117 9.89 4.16 -20.79
N SER A 118 9.01 4.69 -21.62
CA SER A 118 8.58 4.11 -22.89
C SER A 118 8.83 5.12 -24.01
N VAL A 119 9.26 4.65 -25.18
CA VAL A 119 9.37 5.51 -26.38
C VAL A 119 8.27 5.13 -27.35
N LYS A 120 7.49 6.13 -27.78
CA LYS A 120 6.51 5.95 -28.86
C LYS A 120 7.25 5.54 -30.13
N SER A 121 6.91 4.38 -30.67
CA SER A 121 7.53 3.83 -31.87
C SER A 121 6.49 3.14 -32.73
N LYS A 122 6.73 3.08 -34.04
CA LYS A 122 5.88 2.28 -34.95
C LYS A 122 6.16 0.81 -34.67
N VAL A 123 5.15 0.11 -34.16
CA VAL A 123 5.21 -1.32 -33.86
C VAL A 123 4.16 -2.07 -34.69
N PRO A 124 4.35 -3.39 -34.92
CA PRO A 124 3.34 -4.22 -35.57
C PRO A 124 2.01 -4.24 -34.80
N SER A 125 0.91 -4.57 -35.48
CA SER A 125 -0.45 -4.53 -34.91
C SER A 125 -0.67 -5.46 -33.70
N TYR A 126 0.09 -6.55 -33.61
CA TYR A 126 0.04 -7.48 -32.47
C TYR A 126 0.85 -6.99 -31.26
N CYS A 127 1.64 -5.93 -31.40
CA CYS A 127 2.56 -5.43 -30.38
C CYS A 127 2.06 -4.10 -29.81
N LYS A 128 2.06 -3.97 -28.48
CA LYS A 128 1.72 -2.74 -27.76
C LYS A 128 2.87 -2.35 -26.83
N VAL A 129 3.39 -1.14 -27.00
CA VAL A 129 4.39 -0.57 -26.07
C VAL A 129 3.61 0.24 -25.04
N ILE A 130 3.69 -0.15 -23.77
CA ILE A 130 2.92 0.44 -22.68
C ILE A 130 3.84 0.94 -21.56
N ASP A 131 3.31 1.82 -20.74
CA ASP A 131 3.94 2.38 -19.53
C ASP A 131 2.89 2.47 -18.41
N PRO A 132 3.25 2.89 -17.18
CA PRO A 132 2.29 2.92 -16.09
C PRO A 132 1.06 3.81 -16.37
N ASN A 133 1.16 4.84 -17.22
CA ASN A 133 0.01 5.68 -17.57
C ASN A 133 -1.05 4.91 -18.34
N TYR A 134 -0.66 3.88 -19.12
CA TYR A 134 -1.63 3.00 -19.79
C TYR A 134 -2.55 2.31 -18.76
N PHE A 135 -1.99 1.83 -17.65
CA PHE A 135 -2.78 1.20 -16.60
C PHE A 135 -3.68 2.20 -15.91
N ILE A 136 -3.17 3.42 -15.66
CA ILE A 136 -3.94 4.48 -15.03
C ILE A 136 -5.10 4.91 -15.92
N SER A 137 -4.90 5.04 -17.24
CA SER A 137 -5.99 5.35 -18.17
C SER A 137 -7.03 4.24 -18.21
N GLU A 138 -6.62 2.96 -18.28
CA GLU A 138 -7.56 1.83 -18.24
C GLU A 138 -8.37 1.81 -16.94
N LEU A 139 -7.73 2.10 -15.80
CA LEU A 139 -8.40 2.20 -14.49
C LEU A 139 -9.38 3.38 -14.43
N VAL A 140 -9.00 4.54 -14.97
CA VAL A 140 -9.87 5.73 -15.03
C VAL A 140 -11.07 5.47 -15.93
N ASP A 141 -10.86 4.86 -17.09
CA ASP A 141 -11.92 4.55 -18.05
C ASP A 141 -12.92 3.52 -17.50
N ARG A 142 -12.44 2.57 -16.68
CA ARG A 142 -13.28 1.56 -16.02
C ARG A 142 -13.95 2.07 -14.74
N ALA A 143 -13.37 3.10 -14.10
CA ALA A 143 -13.85 3.71 -12.87
C ALA A 143 -14.12 2.71 -11.71
N ASP A 144 -13.40 1.59 -11.68
CA ASP A 144 -13.55 0.55 -10.67
C ASP A 144 -12.58 0.78 -9.49
N GLU A 145 -13.14 1.15 -8.33
CA GLU A 145 -12.36 1.42 -7.12
C GLU A 145 -11.58 0.20 -6.60
N GLU A 146 -12.10 -1.02 -6.80
CA GLU A 146 -11.46 -2.26 -6.37
C GLU A 146 -10.23 -2.57 -7.24
N GLU A 147 -10.34 -2.40 -8.56
CA GLU A 147 -9.21 -2.57 -9.47
C GLU A 147 -8.08 -1.57 -9.17
N ILE A 148 -8.42 -0.30 -8.90
CA ILE A 148 -7.45 0.74 -8.52
C ILE A 148 -6.73 0.36 -7.23
N GLN A 149 -7.48 -0.11 -6.22
CA GLN A 149 -6.91 -0.51 -4.94
C GLN A 149 -5.99 -1.75 -5.09
N ASN A 150 -6.37 -2.71 -5.93
CA ASN A 150 -5.56 -3.90 -6.20
C ASN A 150 -4.20 -3.54 -6.83
N VAL A 151 -4.16 -2.58 -7.75
CA VAL A 151 -2.91 -2.06 -8.33
C VAL A 151 -2.06 -1.34 -7.28
N GLN A 152 -2.66 -0.51 -6.43
CA GLN A 152 -1.92 0.15 -5.34
C GLN A 152 -1.30 -0.87 -4.39
N ASP A 153 -2.07 -1.87 -3.96
CA ASP A 153 -1.59 -2.90 -3.06
C ASP A 153 -0.46 -3.72 -3.70
N ALA A 154 -0.54 -3.99 -5.00
CA ALA A 154 0.51 -4.67 -5.76
C ALA A 154 1.84 -3.91 -5.75
N ILE A 155 1.79 -2.60 -6.04
CA ILE A 155 2.96 -1.72 -5.97
C ILE A 155 3.51 -1.75 -4.55
N ARG A 156 2.63 -1.65 -3.55
CA ARG A 156 3.07 -1.56 -2.16
C ARG A 156 3.68 -2.83 -1.59
N ARG A 157 3.32 -4.01 -2.10
CA ARG A 157 3.96 -5.28 -1.73
C ARG A 157 5.38 -5.44 -2.29
N HIS A 158 5.70 -4.76 -3.39
CA HIS A 158 7.00 -4.89 -4.08
C HIS A 158 8.02 -3.84 -3.66
N VAL A 159 7.60 -2.85 -2.88
CA VAL A 159 8.47 -1.85 -2.27
C VAL A 159 8.59 -2.17 -0.80
N ASP A 160 9.79 -2.53 -0.34
CA ASP A 160 10.09 -2.59 1.09
C ASP A 160 10.11 -1.15 1.65
N TYR A 161 8.92 -0.65 1.99
CA TYR A 161 8.71 0.72 2.47
C TYR A 161 9.33 1.01 3.82
N SER A 162 9.88 0.03 4.53
CA SER A 162 10.57 0.25 5.80
C SER A 162 11.70 1.29 5.67
N SER A 163 12.34 1.38 4.49
CA SER A 163 13.43 2.33 4.20
C SER A 163 13.04 3.55 3.35
N LEU A 164 11.81 3.58 2.80
CA LEU A 164 11.31 4.61 1.87
C LEU A 164 9.87 5.04 2.20
N HIS A 165 9.50 5.00 3.48
CA HIS A 165 8.12 5.28 3.88
C HIS A 165 7.74 6.70 3.40
N PRO A 166 6.66 6.87 2.61
CA PRO A 166 6.37 8.12 1.89
C PRO A 166 5.97 9.30 2.80
N TRP A 167 5.76 9.03 4.09
CA TRP A 167 5.37 10.01 5.09
C TRP A 167 6.55 10.28 5.99
N ASN A 168 6.76 11.52 6.40
CA ASN A 168 7.73 11.81 7.44
C ASN A 168 7.13 11.46 8.83
N ASP A 169 7.95 11.43 9.87
CA ASP A 169 7.50 11.10 11.24
C ASP A 169 6.44 12.09 11.74
N LYS A 170 6.59 13.38 11.41
CA LYS A 170 5.66 14.44 11.83
C LYS A 170 4.26 14.25 11.21
N ASP A 171 4.17 14.01 9.91
CA ASP A 171 2.91 13.79 9.19
C ASP A 171 2.21 12.52 9.72
N SER A 172 3.00 11.47 9.97
CA SER A 172 2.50 10.21 10.54
C SER A 172 1.95 10.42 11.95
N LEU A 173 2.66 11.19 12.78
CA LEU A 173 2.21 11.58 14.11
C LEU A 173 0.92 12.40 14.05
N GLU A 174 0.82 13.39 13.17
CA GLU A 174 -0.38 14.21 13.00
C GLU A 174 -1.61 13.37 12.64
N ILE A 175 -1.45 12.38 11.75
CA ILE A 175 -2.54 11.46 11.41
C ILE A 175 -2.95 10.64 12.63
N ILE A 176 -1.99 10.07 13.38
CA ILE A 176 -2.27 9.31 14.60
C ILE A 176 -3.01 10.18 15.63
N LEU A 177 -2.56 11.41 15.85
CA LEU A 177 -3.18 12.36 16.77
C LEU A 177 -4.63 12.69 16.37
N ASN A 178 -4.92 12.79 15.07
CA ASN A 178 -6.29 12.97 14.57
C ASN A 178 -7.20 11.76 14.82
N TRP A 179 -6.65 10.55 14.83
CA TRP A 179 -7.38 9.35 15.23
C TRP A 179 -7.62 9.29 16.73
N ILE A 180 -6.64 9.73 17.53
CA ILE A 180 -6.80 9.90 18.98
C ILE A 180 -7.85 10.97 19.29
N ASN A 181 -7.93 12.06 18.51
CA ASN A 181 -8.90 13.16 18.67
C ASN A 181 -10.35 12.80 18.27
N ARG A 182 -10.73 11.52 18.37
CA ARG A 182 -12.09 11.02 18.12
C ARG A 182 -12.83 10.71 19.42
N ASN A 183 -14.12 10.42 19.29
CA ASN A 183 -15.02 10.19 20.42
C ASN A 183 -14.53 9.09 21.38
N ALA A 184 -13.87 8.05 20.86
CA ALA A 184 -13.35 6.93 21.65
C ALA A 184 -12.38 7.36 22.76
N ILE A 185 -11.69 8.50 22.63
CA ILE A 185 -10.85 9.09 23.69
C ILE A 185 -11.51 10.32 24.30
N LYS A 186 -12.25 11.10 23.51
CA LYS A 186 -12.78 12.39 23.99
C LYS A 186 -13.96 12.25 24.92
N HIS A 187 -14.84 11.28 24.71
CA HIS A 187 -16.02 11.15 25.54
C HIS A 187 -15.66 10.47 26.85
N LYS A 188 -16.06 11.08 27.96
CA LYS A 188 -16.05 10.38 29.25
C LYS A 188 -17.06 9.24 29.26
N MET A 189 -16.83 8.27 30.12
CA MET A 189 -17.68 7.09 30.27
C MET A 189 -19.13 7.45 30.59
N CYS A 190 -19.38 8.53 31.35
CA CYS A 190 -20.73 9.01 31.64
C CYS A 190 -21.51 9.54 30.42
N CYS A 191 -20.81 9.84 29.32
CA CYS A 191 -21.37 10.32 28.05
C CYS A 191 -21.11 9.35 26.88
N GLU A 192 -20.56 8.16 27.16
CA GLU A 192 -20.23 7.17 26.14
C GLU A 192 -21.50 6.48 25.67
N GLY A 193 -21.97 6.84 24.46
CA GLY A 193 -23.23 6.33 23.93
C GLY A 193 -23.17 4.86 23.51
N ASN A 194 -22.00 4.36 23.10
CA ASN A 194 -21.83 2.99 22.65
C ASN A 194 -20.42 2.46 22.94
N ILE A 195 -20.33 1.52 23.89
CA ILE A 195 -19.08 0.86 24.29
C ILE A 195 -18.46 0.06 23.12
N SER A 196 -19.28 -0.51 22.23
CA SER A 196 -18.79 -1.23 21.05
C SER A 196 -18.05 -0.30 20.09
N ASP A 197 -18.63 0.88 19.80
CA ASP A 197 -17.98 1.88 18.95
C ASP A 197 -16.72 2.47 19.59
N MET A 198 -16.75 2.70 20.91
CA MET A 198 -15.56 3.10 21.66
C MET A 198 -14.44 2.06 21.53
N THR A 199 -14.73 0.80 21.83
CA THR A 199 -13.72 -0.27 21.76
C THR A 199 -13.22 -0.52 20.34
N LYS A 200 -14.08 -0.35 19.33
CA LYS A 200 -13.67 -0.35 17.93
C LYS A 200 -12.67 0.78 17.66
N GLY A 201 -12.99 2.02 18.01
CA GLY A 201 -12.10 3.17 17.81
C GLY A 201 -10.74 3.00 18.53
N LEU A 202 -10.75 2.44 19.74
CA LEU A 202 -9.53 2.11 20.49
C LEU A 202 -8.67 1.07 19.75
N ARG A 203 -9.27 0.00 19.21
CA ARG A 203 -8.55 -1.01 18.42
C ARG A 203 -7.99 -0.42 17.14
N GLU A 204 -8.73 0.47 16.48
CA GLU A 204 -8.25 1.15 15.29
C GLU A 204 -7.03 2.04 15.59
N ILE A 205 -7.00 2.72 16.75
CA ILE A 205 -5.81 3.47 17.20
C ILE A 205 -4.62 2.51 17.39
N SER A 206 -4.80 1.39 18.11
CA SER A 206 -3.72 0.41 18.28
C SER A 206 -3.25 -0.19 16.95
N GLU A 207 -4.16 -0.47 16.02
CA GLU A 207 -3.81 -0.99 14.69
C GLU A 207 -3.04 0.03 13.87
N LEU A 208 -3.50 1.29 13.88
CA LEU A 208 -2.85 2.39 13.19
C LEU A 208 -1.42 2.59 13.69
N ILE A 209 -1.21 2.61 15.00
CA ILE A 209 0.13 2.78 15.59
C ILE A 209 1.00 1.55 15.30
N GLY A 210 0.48 0.35 15.52
CA GLY A 210 1.25 -0.88 15.44
C GLY A 210 1.59 -1.32 14.01
N LYS A 211 0.71 -1.04 13.04
CA LYS A 211 0.86 -1.50 11.64
C LYS A 211 0.92 -0.38 10.62
N GLY A 212 0.70 0.88 11.03
CA GLY A 212 0.55 1.99 10.09
C GLY A 212 -0.73 1.94 9.25
N SER A 213 -1.66 1.03 9.53
CA SER A 213 -2.85 0.79 8.71
C SER A 213 -4.09 0.53 9.56
N VAL A 214 -5.26 0.87 9.01
CA VAL A 214 -6.58 0.54 9.58
C VAL A 214 -7.47 0.08 8.43
N ASP A 215 -8.25 -0.99 8.64
CA ASP A 215 -9.10 -1.60 7.60
C ASP A 215 -8.34 -1.89 6.30
N ARG A 216 -7.13 -2.44 6.42
CA ARG A 216 -6.19 -2.73 5.31
C ARG A 216 -5.70 -1.50 4.53
N LYS A 217 -6.05 -0.28 4.95
CA LYS A 217 -5.60 0.97 4.32
C LYS A 217 -4.42 1.52 5.11
N ALA A 218 -3.26 1.65 4.49
CA ALA A 218 -2.13 2.38 5.07
C ALA A 218 -2.54 3.85 5.29
N ARG A 219 -2.23 4.38 6.48
CA ARG A 219 -2.59 5.74 6.92
C ARG A 219 -1.44 6.47 7.62
N ALA A 220 -0.57 5.75 8.33
CA ALA A 220 0.62 6.30 8.98
C ALA A 220 1.80 5.32 8.87
N LYS A 221 2.98 5.73 9.33
CA LYS A 221 4.06 4.77 9.62
C LYS A 221 3.65 3.78 10.71
N SER A 222 4.17 2.56 10.62
CA SER A 222 4.23 1.67 11.79
C SER A 222 5.16 2.27 12.83
N ILE A 223 4.89 2.04 14.11
CA ILE A 223 5.77 2.44 15.22
C ILE A 223 7.22 1.95 15.05
N SER A 224 7.44 0.82 14.36
CA SER A 224 8.78 0.31 14.04
C SER A 224 9.57 1.21 13.09
N ASP A 225 8.87 2.04 12.31
CA ASP A 225 9.43 2.81 11.20
C ASP A 225 9.60 4.29 11.56
N PHE A 226 9.20 4.69 12.77
CA PHE A 226 9.50 6.00 13.33
C PHE A 226 10.99 6.08 13.70
N SER A 227 11.64 7.15 13.25
CA SER A 227 13.03 7.44 13.58
C SER A 227 13.17 8.23 14.88
N ASP A 228 12.16 9.03 15.24
CA ASP A 228 12.16 9.85 16.45
C ASP A 228 11.91 8.99 17.72
N PRO A 229 12.87 8.93 18.67
CA PRO A 229 12.72 8.17 19.90
C PRO A 229 11.62 8.72 20.84
N THR A 230 11.37 10.03 20.81
CA THR A 230 10.34 10.66 21.65
C THR A 230 8.95 10.30 21.17
N MET A 231 8.72 10.32 19.85
CA MET A 231 7.47 9.84 19.25
C MET A 231 7.27 8.36 19.51
N THR A 232 8.32 7.54 19.32
CA THR A 232 8.25 6.09 19.58
C THR A 232 7.86 5.80 21.04
N LYS A 233 8.43 6.53 22.00
CA LYS A 233 8.08 6.40 23.42
C LYS A 233 6.62 6.78 23.69
N PHE A 234 6.16 7.89 23.13
CA PHE A 234 4.77 8.33 23.22
C PHE A 234 3.80 7.28 22.65
N LEU A 235 4.07 6.78 21.43
CA LEU A 235 3.22 5.81 20.76
C LEU A 235 3.10 4.49 21.54
N ARG A 236 4.17 4.04 22.19
CA ARG A 236 4.14 2.88 23.11
C ARG A 236 3.23 3.14 24.31
N LEU A 237 3.38 4.30 24.95
CA LEU A 237 2.54 4.68 26.10
C LEU A 237 1.05 4.72 25.72
N VAL A 238 0.71 5.24 24.55
CA VAL A 238 -0.67 5.24 24.05
C VAL A 238 -1.17 3.80 23.84
N MET A 239 -0.39 2.94 23.19
CA MET A 239 -0.76 1.53 23.00
C MET A 239 -0.99 0.79 24.33
N ASP A 240 -0.13 1.01 25.32
CA ASP A 240 -0.25 0.39 26.64
C ASP A 240 -1.56 0.84 27.32
N ARG A 241 -1.83 2.14 27.37
CA ARG A 241 -3.06 2.68 27.99
C ARG A 241 -4.33 2.26 27.25
N VAL A 242 -4.30 2.20 25.92
CA VAL A 242 -5.42 1.68 25.12
C VAL A 242 -5.66 0.20 25.46
N SER A 243 -4.59 -0.58 25.61
CA SER A 243 -4.69 -1.99 26.01
C SER A 243 -5.29 -2.13 27.40
N ASP A 244 -4.88 -1.29 28.36
CA ASP A 244 -5.45 -1.27 29.72
C ASP A 244 -6.95 -0.96 29.71
N ILE A 245 -7.40 0.03 28.93
CA ILE A 245 -8.83 0.34 28.76
C ILE A 245 -9.57 -0.88 28.21
N LEU A 246 -9.04 -1.51 27.16
CA LEU A 246 -9.66 -2.71 26.56
C LEU A 246 -9.73 -3.88 27.54
N VAL A 247 -8.73 -4.04 28.42
CA VAL A 247 -8.72 -5.05 29.49
C VAL A 247 -9.84 -4.80 30.50
N ILE A 248 -10.03 -3.55 30.94
CA ILE A 248 -11.13 -3.17 31.85
C ILE A 248 -12.47 -3.55 31.21
N VAL A 249 -12.72 -3.09 29.97
CA VAL A 249 -13.96 -3.37 29.24
C VAL A 249 -14.19 -4.88 29.06
N ASN A 250 -13.16 -5.64 28.72
CA ASN A 250 -13.29 -7.08 28.51
C ASN A 250 -13.59 -7.84 29.81
N LYS A 251 -13.03 -7.42 30.96
CA LYS A 251 -13.33 -8.00 32.28
C LYS A 251 -14.79 -7.73 32.71
N SER A 252 -15.35 -6.63 32.26
CA SER A 252 -16.72 -6.20 32.54
C SER A 252 -17.79 -6.81 31.62
N LYS A 253 -17.43 -7.73 30.72
CA LYS A 253 -18.38 -8.44 29.85
C LYS A 253 -19.19 -9.47 30.64
N VAL A 254 -20.50 -9.49 30.42
CA VAL A 254 -21.40 -10.44 31.07
C VAL A 254 -21.70 -11.62 30.13
N GLY A 255 -21.22 -12.82 30.48
CA GLY A 255 -21.44 -14.05 29.71
C GLY A 255 -20.70 -14.07 28.36
N GLN A 256 -21.30 -14.75 27.35
CA GLN A 256 -20.79 -14.77 25.96
C GLN A 256 -21.37 -13.64 25.09
N GLY A 257 -22.11 -12.68 25.66
CA GLY A 257 -22.82 -11.63 24.93
C GLY A 257 -22.02 -10.32 24.75
N GLU A 258 -22.62 -9.38 24.02
CA GLU A 258 -22.10 -8.00 23.82
C GLU A 258 -22.39 -7.05 25.00
N ALA A 259 -23.13 -7.50 26.02
CA ALA A 259 -23.47 -6.68 27.18
C ALA A 259 -22.24 -6.44 28.08
N VAL A 260 -21.93 -5.17 28.33
CA VAL A 260 -20.82 -4.74 29.19
C VAL A 260 -21.36 -3.97 30.38
N CYS A 261 -21.02 -4.41 31.59
CA CYS A 261 -21.38 -3.75 32.85
C CYS A 261 -20.09 -3.33 33.57
N ILE A 262 -19.63 -2.11 33.31
CA ILE A 262 -18.45 -1.53 33.96
C ILE A 262 -18.89 -0.91 35.30
N ASP A 263 -18.16 -1.19 36.37
CA ASP A 263 -18.40 -0.56 37.66
C ASP A 263 -17.87 0.88 37.70
N TRP A 264 -18.18 1.59 38.78
CA TRP A 264 -17.82 3.00 38.92
C TRP A 264 -16.29 3.21 38.93
N ASP A 265 -15.54 2.33 39.60
CA ASP A 265 -14.09 2.38 39.63
C ASP A 265 -13.47 2.15 38.25
N GLY A 266 -13.98 1.18 37.49
CA GLY A 266 -13.57 0.91 36.11
C GLY A 266 -13.89 2.08 35.18
N MET A 267 -15.06 2.72 35.33
CA MET A 267 -15.41 3.92 34.54
C MET A 267 -14.44 5.07 34.80
N ASN A 268 -14.14 5.35 36.08
CA ASN A 268 -13.19 6.40 36.46
C ASN A 268 -11.78 6.12 35.95
N GLU A 269 -11.35 4.86 36.01
CA GLU A 269 -10.03 4.47 35.52
C GLU A 269 -9.92 4.63 34.01
N ILE A 270 -10.96 4.26 33.25
CA ILE A 270 -11.02 4.52 31.81
C ILE A 270 -10.94 6.02 31.52
N ASP A 271 -11.69 6.85 32.24
CA ASP A 271 -11.66 8.30 32.07
C ASP A 271 -10.28 8.90 32.41
N ARG A 272 -9.62 8.38 33.44
CA ARG A 272 -8.25 8.74 33.81
C ARG A 272 -7.27 8.41 32.68
N LEU A 273 -7.35 7.20 32.12
CA LEU A 273 -6.48 6.76 31.02
C LEU A 273 -6.73 7.57 29.73
N LYS A 274 -8.00 7.82 29.38
CA LYS A 274 -8.39 8.69 28.26
C LYS A 274 -7.82 10.10 28.41
N LYS A 275 -7.92 10.67 29.62
CA LYS A 275 -7.35 11.99 29.94
C LYS A 275 -5.82 12.02 29.76
N LEU A 276 -5.10 11.03 30.29
CA LEU A 276 -3.66 10.94 30.12
C LEU A 276 -3.24 10.80 28.64
N ILE A 277 -3.99 10.02 27.85
CA ILE A 277 -3.76 9.93 26.40
C ILE A 277 -3.94 11.31 25.75
N ALA A 278 -4.97 12.05 26.10
CA ALA A 278 -5.24 13.38 25.54
C ALA A 278 -4.18 14.42 25.92
N GLU A 279 -3.73 14.43 27.18
CA GLU A 279 -2.68 15.32 27.68
C GLU A 279 -1.35 15.05 26.96
N ASP A 280 -0.87 13.80 26.97
CA ASP A 280 0.39 13.43 26.30
C ASP A 280 0.33 13.69 24.79
N SER A 281 -0.84 13.50 24.17
CA SER A 281 -1.07 13.79 22.74
C SER A 281 -0.96 15.28 22.44
N THR A 282 -1.46 16.13 23.35
CA THR A 282 -1.34 17.59 23.21
C THR A 282 0.09 18.05 23.41
N ASP A 283 0.83 17.44 24.34
CA ASP A 283 2.22 17.78 24.63
C ASP A 283 3.16 17.37 23.48
N ILE A 284 2.99 16.16 22.93
CA ILE A 284 3.79 15.71 21.78
C ILE A 284 3.45 16.53 20.52
N ALA A 285 2.18 16.94 20.35
CA ALA A 285 1.79 17.83 19.24
C ALA A 285 2.52 19.17 19.32
N LYS A 286 2.54 19.80 20.50
CA LYS A 286 3.28 21.05 20.75
C LYS A 286 4.77 20.89 20.50
N LEU A 287 5.37 19.80 20.99
CA LEU A 287 6.80 19.53 20.83
C LEU A 287 7.24 19.51 19.36
N HIS A 288 6.39 18.97 18.48
CA HIS A 288 6.70 18.84 17.05
C HIS A 288 6.01 19.90 16.16
N GLY A 289 5.38 20.91 16.77
CA GLY A 289 4.72 22.02 16.07
C GLY A 289 3.56 21.54 15.18
N ILE A 290 2.70 20.69 15.74
CA ILE A 290 1.42 20.24 15.15
C ILE A 290 0.30 20.99 15.88
N ASP A 291 -0.58 21.66 15.13
CA ASP A 291 -1.68 22.46 15.70
C ASP A 291 -2.90 21.58 16.05
N ILE A 292 -2.74 20.75 17.08
CA ILE A 292 -3.81 19.90 17.63
C ILE A 292 -3.82 20.02 19.15
N VAL A 293 -5.01 20.25 19.70
CA VAL A 293 -5.29 20.16 21.14
C VAL A 293 -6.37 19.11 21.33
N ILE A 294 -6.08 18.11 22.15
CA ILE A 294 -7.03 17.05 22.49
C ILE A 294 -7.53 17.30 23.91
N ASP A 295 -8.81 17.63 24.01
CA ASP A 295 -9.49 17.86 25.28
C ASP A 295 -10.64 16.86 25.43
N PRO A 296 -10.63 16.01 26.48
CA PRO A 296 -11.76 15.17 26.82
C PRO A 296 -12.99 16.03 27.11
N ARG A 297 -14.09 15.77 26.40
CA ARG A 297 -15.37 16.49 26.55
C ARG A 297 -16.39 15.61 27.25
N GLY A 298 -17.21 16.24 28.09
CA GLY A 298 -18.24 15.61 28.91
C GLY A 298 -17.86 15.72 30.36
#